data_AF-A0A838PMB0-F1
#
_entry.id   AF-A0A838PMB0-F1
#
_cell.length_a   1.000
_cell.length_b   1.000
_cell.length_c   1.000
_cell.angle_alpha   90.00
_cell.angle_beta   90.00
_cell.angle_gamma   90.00
#
_symmetry.space_group_name_H-M   'P 1'
#
loop_
_entity.id
_entity.type
_entity.pdbx_description
1 polymer ?
#
loop_
_entity_poly.entity_id
_entity_poly.type
_entity_poly.pdbx_seq_one_letter_code
_entity_poly.pdbx_strand_id
1 'polypeptide(L)'
;PYPGTGEAEWRGLLPRRKTPHVINPRQGYLLQWNNVPSMGWTAGDGEARERQTGPFHRSGLLQRLVSRLASKPSYEGSKAVDRRSGTTAQQRPLFGRQLRRARKGSKGKARVLLTTLIEWDGSYARADSAGKVEPGVAAWENFKDQAELIAFRRITQAPLAGKGAANLLGKPGKSHEFDISNGEAYALRTLDVRGLRKAAARTHDAMAARFRNPNPDTWREPRRMYKVTAQGAAEIPKLPFFDRGTWEQSIHLGR
;
A
#
# COMPACT_ATOMS: atom_id res chain seq x y z
N PRO A 1 -0.87 14.22 25.00
CA PRO A 1 -0.61 15.60 25.44
C PRO A 1 0.21 15.59 26.73
N TYR A 2 1.12 16.55 26.91
CA TYR A 2 1.86 16.73 28.16
C TYR A 2 1.24 17.86 28.99
N PRO A 3 1.28 17.80 30.33
CA PRO A 3 0.83 18.90 31.19
C PRO A 3 1.64 20.19 30.95
N GLY A 4 0.96 21.33 30.86
CA GLY A 4 1.57 22.66 30.67
C GLY A 4 2.00 23.35 31.98
N THR A 5 2.19 22.59 33.06
CA THR A 5 2.56 23.07 34.40
C THR A 5 4.07 23.23 34.59
N GLY A 6 4.88 22.92 33.56
CA GLY A 6 6.33 22.90 33.64
C GLY A 6 6.94 21.53 34.01
N GLU A 7 6.14 20.58 34.51
CA GLU A 7 6.63 19.28 34.99
C GLU A 7 7.09 18.33 33.86
N ALA A 8 6.63 18.59 32.63
CA ALA A 8 6.88 17.76 31.45
C ALA A 8 7.63 18.51 30.34
N GLU A 9 8.31 19.62 30.67
CA GLU A 9 9.08 20.39 29.69
C GLU A 9 10.21 19.59 29.06
N TRP A 10 10.50 19.90 27.80
CA TRP A 10 11.64 19.29 27.11
C TRP A 10 12.94 19.71 27.80
N ARG A 11 13.78 18.72 28.13
CA ARG A 11 15.08 18.94 28.79
C ARG A 11 16.19 19.39 27.82
N GLY A 12 15.81 19.95 26.67
CA GLY A 12 16.69 20.27 25.55
C GLY A 12 16.60 19.30 24.37
N LEU A 13 17.56 19.39 23.45
CA LEU A 13 17.60 18.61 22.21
C LEU A 13 18.56 17.42 22.32
N LEU A 14 18.26 16.33 21.61
CA LEU A 14 19.17 15.19 21.51
C LEU A 14 20.45 15.59 20.75
N PRO A 15 21.64 15.14 21.18
CA PRO A 15 22.87 15.40 20.46
C PRO A 15 22.91 14.63 19.13
N ARG A 16 23.60 15.16 18.11
CA ARG A 16 23.66 14.59 16.74
C ARG A 16 24.02 13.10 16.70
N ARG A 17 24.88 12.63 17.60
CA ARG A 17 25.28 11.20 17.72
C ARG A 17 24.10 10.25 17.99
N LYS A 18 22.98 10.77 18.52
CA LYS A 18 21.76 9.99 18.79
C LYS A 18 20.83 9.93 17.59
N THR A 19 21.05 10.74 16.55
CA THR A 19 20.29 10.64 15.31
C THR A 19 20.73 9.39 14.54
N PRO A 20 19.81 8.57 14.02
CA PRO A 20 20.15 7.40 13.21
C PRO A 20 21.00 7.77 12.01
N HIS A 21 22.11 7.08 11.83
CA HIS A 21 23.01 7.23 10.68
C HIS A 21 23.79 5.93 10.46
N VAL A 22 24.23 5.71 9.23
CA VAL A 22 25.14 4.62 8.86
C VAL A 22 25.96 5.04 7.65
N ILE A 23 27.22 4.66 7.63
CA ILE A 23 28.13 4.82 6.49
C ILE A 23 28.50 3.40 6.05
N ASN A 24 28.45 3.14 4.75
CA ASN A 24 28.78 1.83 4.15
C ASN A 24 28.12 0.64 4.88
N PRO A 25 26.77 0.59 4.95
CA PRO A 25 26.08 -0.49 5.64
C PRO A 25 26.44 -1.85 5.02
N ARG A 26 26.61 -2.88 5.85
CA ARG A 26 27.05 -4.23 5.42
C ARG A 26 26.24 -4.82 4.25
N GLN A 27 24.95 -4.48 4.15
CA GLN A 27 24.07 -4.95 3.07
C GLN A 27 24.35 -4.29 1.71
N GLY A 28 25.17 -3.24 1.65
CA GLY A 28 25.59 -2.58 0.41
C GLY A 28 24.59 -1.58 -0.19
N TYR A 29 23.46 -1.31 0.47
CA TYR A 29 22.47 -0.34 0.01
C TYR A 29 21.70 0.33 1.15
N LEU A 30 21.13 1.50 0.84
CA LEU A 30 20.14 2.20 1.65
C LEU A 30 18.87 2.39 0.82
N LEU A 31 17.73 2.33 1.47
CA LEU A 31 16.44 2.67 0.87
C LEU A 31 15.58 3.36 1.90
N GLN A 32 14.73 4.25 1.41
CA GLN A 32 13.78 4.96 2.24
C GLN A 32 12.53 5.24 1.40
N TRP A 33 11.37 4.93 1.97
CA TRP A 33 10.08 5.40 1.47
C TRP A 33 9.17 5.78 2.63
N ASN A 34 9.64 6.73 3.43
CA ASN A 34 9.06 7.17 4.70
C ASN A 34 8.92 6.05 5.74
N ASN A 35 9.77 5.02 5.65
CA ASN A 35 9.93 4.01 6.71
C ASN A 35 10.87 4.51 7.81
N VAL A 36 10.85 3.85 8.98
CA VAL A 36 11.68 4.31 10.11
C VAL A 36 13.14 4.17 9.75
N PRO A 37 14.00 5.09 10.22
CA PRO A 37 15.41 5.06 9.89
C PRO A 37 16.19 3.96 10.62
N SER A 38 15.72 3.49 11.78
CA SER A 38 16.38 2.42 12.55
C SER A 38 15.44 1.76 13.56
N MET A 39 15.81 0.56 14.04
CA MET A 39 15.09 -0.09 15.13
C MET A 39 15.14 0.76 16.40
N GLY A 40 14.02 0.89 17.10
CA GLY A 40 13.89 1.69 18.31
C GLY A 40 13.63 3.18 18.09
N TRP A 41 13.67 3.68 16.84
CA TRP A 41 13.24 5.04 16.54
C TRP A 41 11.72 5.13 16.50
N THR A 42 11.15 6.13 17.17
CA THR A 42 9.69 6.37 17.22
C THR A 42 9.25 7.31 16.09
N ALA A 43 8.01 7.12 15.61
CA ALA A 43 7.33 8.04 14.71
C ALA A 43 6.62 9.19 15.46
N GLY A 44 6.90 9.34 16.76
CA GLY A 44 6.24 10.34 17.61
C GLY A 44 4.75 10.06 17.77
N ASP A 45 3.94 11.10 17.62
CA ASP A 45 2.48 11.10 17.71
C ASP A 45 1.78 10.87 16.35
N GLY A 46 2.53 10.66 15.27
CA GLY A 46 1.98 10.44 13.93
C GLY A 46 1.00 9.24 13.87
N GLU A 47 -0.08 9.36 13.10
CA GLU A 47 -1.17 8.37 12.99
C GLU A 47 -0.73 6.93 12.65
N ALA A 48 -1.58 5.97 13.03
CA ALA A 48 -1.31 4.53 13.05
C ALA A 48 -1.47 3.81 11.72
N ARG A 49 -0.83 4.27 10.63
CA ARG A 49 -0.95 3.66 9.29
C ARG A 49 -0.37 2.25 9.12
N GLU A 50 -0.26 1.49 10.20
CA GLU A 50 0.73 0.42 10.47
C GLU A 50 2.20 0.89 10.30
N ARG A 51 2.37 2.22 10.48
CA ARG A 51 3.48 3.04 11.00
C ARG A 51 4.90 2.58 10.67
N GLN A 52 5.40 3.04 9.53
CA GLN A 52 6.81 3.09 9.14
C GLN A 52 7.64 1.77 9.18
N THR A 53 7.10 0.65 9.68
CA THR A 53 7.81 -0.64 9.85
C THR A 53 6.96 -1.91 9.73
N GLY A 54 5.64 -1.83 9.49
CA GLY A 54 4.80 -3.03 9.38
C GLY A 54 5.12 -3.93 8.17
N PRO A 55 4.72 -5.21 8.18
CA PRO A 55 4.96 -6.15 7.06
C PRO A 55 4.22 -5.75 5.78
N PHE A 56 3.28 -4.82 5.87
CA PHE A 56 2.50 -4.25 4.76
C PHE A 56 2.89 -2.81 4.43
N HIS A 57 3.94 -2.26 5.05
CA HIS A 57 4.45 -0.96 4.66
C HIS A 57 5.00 -1.00 3.22
N ARG A 58 4.76 0.05 2.43
CA ARG A 58 5.19 0.17 1.02
C ARG A 58 6.69 -0.06 0.79
N SER A 59 7.51 0.29 1.78
CA SER A 59 8.97 0.02 1.73
C SER A 59 9.29 -1.48 1.64
N GLY A 60 8.38 -2.38 2.01
CA GLY A 60 8.58 -3.83 1.87
C GLY A 60 8.71 -4.26 0.41
N LEU A 61 7.93 -3.67 -0.51
CA LEU A 61 8.10 -3.92 -1.94
C LEU A 61 9.42 -3.30 -2.44
N LEU A 62 9.68 -2.05 -2.06
CA LEU A 62 10.91 -1.35 -2.43
C LEU A 62 12.16 -2.12 -2.00
N GLN A 63 12.16 -2.69 -0.79
CA GLN A 63 13.24 -3.52 -0.28
C GLN A 63 13.52 -4.74 -1.16
N ARG A 64 12.48 -5.44 -1.65
CA ARG A 64 12.65 -6.57 -2.57
C ARG A 64 13.21 -6.14 -3.92
N LEU A 65 12.91 -4.93 -4.37
CA LEU A 65 13.36 -4.39 -5.65
C LEU A 65 14.81 -3.89 -5.58
N VAL A 66 15.12 -3.09 -4.56
CA VAL A 66 16.46 -2.53 -4.32
C VAL A 66 17.47 -3.61 -3.99
N SER A 67 17.11 -4.63 -3.19
CA SER A 67 18.05 -5.73 -2.89
C SER A 67 18.49 -6.50 -4.14
N ARG A 68 17.59 -6.65 -5.12
CA ARG A 68 17.92 -7.24 -6.43
C ARG A 68 18.72 -6.30 -7.31
N LEU A 69 18.45 -5.00 -7.27
CA LEU A 69 19.24 -4.01 -7.99
C LEU A 69 20.67 -3.95 -7.46
N ALA A 70 20.84 -4.02 -6.14
CA ALA A 70 22.13 -3.89 -5.48
C ALA A 70 23.13 -4.99 -5.87
N SER A 71 22.67 -6.19 -6.27
CA SER A 71 23.56 -7.25 -6.76
C SER A 71 24.08 -7.02 -8.17
N LYS A 72 23.38 -6.21 -8.98
CA LYS A 72 23.80 -5.82 -10.34
C LYS A 72 23.27 -4.41 -10.69
N PRO A 73 23.91 -3.34 -10.16
CA PRO A 73 23.44 -1.97 -10.39
C PRO A 73 23.46 -1.56 -11.86
N SER A 74 22.43 -0.86 -12.30
CA SER A 74 22.35 -0.27 -13.65
C SER A 74 21.32 0.86 -13.69
N TYR A 75 21.46 1.78 -14.63
CA TYR A 75 20.46 2.84 -14.85
C TYR A 75 19.08 2.27 -15.22
N GLU A 76 19.04 1.26 -16.10
CA GLU A 76 17.79 0.56 -16.43
C GLU A 76 17.18 -0.12 -15.21
N GLY A 77 18.01 -0.75 -14.37
CA GLY A 77 17.57 -1.32 -13.10
C GLY A 77 16.98 -0.27 -12.17
N SER A 78 17.62 0.90 -12.02
CA SER A 78 17.12 2.02 -11.21
C SER A 78 15.76 2.51 -11.72
N LYS A 79 15.62 2.72 -13.03
CA LYS A 79 14.34 3.11 -13.65
C LYS A 79 13.26 2.04 -13.47
N ALA A 80 13.63 0.77 -13.55
CA ALA A 80 12.71 -0.34 -13.35
C ALA A 80 12.23 -0.43 -11.89
N VAL A 81 13.10 -0.13 -10.91
CA VAL A 81 12.69 -0.03 -9.50
C VAL A 81 11.62 1.04 -9.35
N ASP A 82 11.89 2.27 -9.81
CA ASP A 82 10.95 3.40 -9.71
C ASP A 82 9.60 3.08 -10.38
N ARG A 83 9.65 2.63 -11.64
CA ARG A 83 8.44 2.21 -12.37
C ARG A 83 7.68 1.15 -11.61
N ARG A 84 8.35 0.10 -11.12
CA ARG A 84 7.65 -1.00 -10.45
C ARG A 84 7.09 -0.59 -9.10
N SER A 85 7.82 0.18 -8.29
CA SER A 85 7.32 0.68 -7.01
C SER A 85 6.12 1.60 -7.17
N GLY A 86 6.15 2.46 -8.18
CA GLY A 86 5.08 3.43 -8.41
C GLY A 86 3.90 2.96 -9.24
N THR A 87 3.92 1.73 -9.79
CA THR A 87 2.77 1.18 -10.53
C THR A 87 2.15 -0.06 -9.89
N THR A 88 2.58 -0.46 -8.71
CA THR A 88 2.14 -1.69 -8.05
C THR A 88 1.41 -1.37 -6.76
N ALA A 89 0.21 -1.92 -6.56
CA ALA A 89 -0.46 -1.91 -5.26
C ALA A 89 0.37 -2.74 -4.28
N GLN A 90 1.16 -2.07 -3.43
CA GLN A 90 2.39 -2.63 -2.87
C GLN A 90 2.13 -3.82 -1.95
N GLN A 91 0.98 -3.86 -1.27
CA GLN A 91 0.62 -4.93 -0.35
C GLN A 91 0.24 -6.23 -1.05
N ARG A 92 -0.20 -6.19 -2.31
CA ARG A 92 -0.57 -7.41 -3.04
C ARG A 92 0.59 -8.40 -3.14
N PRO A 93 1.80 -8.03 -3.66
CA PRO A 93 2.92 -8.96 -3.71
C PRO A 93 3.46 -9.33 -2.31
N LEU A 94 3.20 -8.52 -1.28
CA LEU A 94 3.56 -8.83 0.10
C LEU A 94 2.61 -9.88 0.72
N PHE A 95 1.33 -9.88 0.34
CA PHE A 95 0.27 -10.73 0.89
C PHE A 95 0.02 -12.04 0.10
N GLY A 96 0.78 -12.30 -0.96
CA GLY A 96 0.54 -13.43 -1.86
C GLY A 96 0.54 -14.81 -1.19
N ARG A 97 1.34 -15.02 -0.13
CA ARG A 97 1.37 -16.30 0.60
C ARG A 97 0.05 -16.54 1.34
N GLN A 98 -0.49 -15.51 1.97
CA GLN A 98 -1.74 -15.55 2.72
C GLN A 98 -2.92 -15.77 1.77
N LEU A 99 -2.92 -15.13 0.60
CA LEU A 99 -3.91 -15.40 -0.46
C LEU A 99 -3.90 -16.87 -0.90
N ARG A 100 -2.72 -17.44 -1.21
CA ARG A 100 -2.58 -18.86 -1.56
C ARG A 100 -3.05 -19.80 -0.44
N ARG A 101 -2.74 -19.47 0.82
CA ARG A 101 -3.22 -20.24 1.98
C ARG A 101 -4.75 -20.18 2.11
N ALA A 102 -5.34 -19.00 1.95
CA ALA A 102 -6.79 -18.83 2.00
C ALA A 102 -7.48 -19.56 0.83
N ARG A 103 -6.82 -19.59 -0.34
CA ARG A 103 -7.30 -20.23 -1.56
C ARG A 103 -7.35 -21.75 -1.47
N LYS A 104 -6.35 -22.38 -0.82
CA LYS A 104 -6.32 -23.83 -0.63
C LYS A 104 -7.59 -24.29 0.08
N GLY A 105 -8.37 -25.18 -0.55
CA GLY A 105 -9.64 -25.67 0.01
C GLY A 105 -10.82 -24.68 0.01
N SER A 106 -10.68 -23.48 -0.56
CA SER A 106 -11.84 -22.60 -0.77
C SER A 106 -12.72 -23.11 -1.93
N LYS A 107 -14.01 -22.76 -1.89
CA LYS A 107 -15.05 -23.10 -2.89
C LYS A 107 -15.90 -21.87 -3.24
N GLY A 108 -16.72 -21.98 -4.29
CA GLY A 108 -17.66 -20.94 -4.72
C GLY A 108 -17.01 -19.56 -4.96
N LYS A 109 -17.74 -18.49 -4.61
CA LYS A 109 -17.35 -17.09 -4.80
C LYS A 109 -15.97 -16.75 -4.22
N ALA A 110 -15.65 -17.27 -3.03
CA ALA A 110 -14.34 -17.08 -2.41
C ALA A 110 -13.21 -17.71 -3.23
N ARG A 111 -13.45 -18.87 -3.85
CA ARG A 111 -12.51 -19.54 -4.76
C ARG A 111 -12.29 -18.72 -6.02
N VAL A 112 -13.34 -18.14 -6.59
CA VAL A 112 -13.25 -17.28 -7.77
C VAL A 112 -12.38 -16.06 -7.46
N LEU A 113 -12.77 -15.24 -6.48
CA LEU A 113 -12.02 -14.00 -6.19
C LEU A 113 -10.56 -14.27 -5.80
N LEU A 114 -10.30 -15.24 -4.92
CA LEU A 114 -8.93 -15.51 -4.48
C LEU A 114 -8.05 -15.97 -5.66
N THR A 115 -8.62 -16.63 -6.68
CA THR A 115 -7.89 -16.93 -7.93
C THR A 115 -7.53 -15.64 -8.66
N THR A 116 -8.52 -14.77 -8.91
CA THR A 116 -8.33 -13.47 -9.58
C THR A 116 -7.21 -12.64 -8.92
N LEU A 117 -7.16 -12.57 -7.58
CA LEU A 117 -6.12 -11.83 -6.85
C LEU A 117 -4.74 -12.50 -6.89
N ILE A 118 -4.68 -13.83 -7.02
CA ILE A 118 -3.42 -14.58 -7.14
C ILE A 118 -2.83 -14.46 -8.56
N GLU A 119 -3.68 -14.35 -9.58
CA GLU A 119 -3.25 -14.20 -10.98
C GLU A 119 -2.80 -12.76 -11.28
N TRP A 120 -3.51 -11.76 -10.75
CA TRP A 120 -3.13 -10.36 -10.94
C TRP A 120 -1.86 -10.00 -10.20
N ASP A 121 -0.81 -9.53 -10.87
CA ASP A 121 0.50 -9.33 -10.24
C ASP A 121 0.60 -8.14 -9.26
N GLY A 122 -0.42 -7.28 -9.21
CA GLY A 122 -0.48 -6.07 -8.39
C GLY A 122 -0.37 -4.77 -9.17
N SER A 123 -0.09 -4.83 -10.48
CA SER A 123 0.03 -3.63 -11.32
C SER A 123 -1.31 -2.95 -11.56
N TYR A 124 -1.40 -1.66 -11.24
CA TYR A 124 -2.55 -0.81 -11.57
C TYR A 124 -2.31 0.09 -12.79
N ALA A 125 -1.17 -0.07 -13.47
CA ALA A 125 -0.82 0.74 -14.65
C ALA A 125 -1.09 0.08 -15.99
N ARG A 126 -1.28 -1.25 -16.03
CA ARG A 126 -1.57 -1.96 -17.28
C ARG A 126 -3.05 -1.77 -17.61
N ALA A 127 -3.30 -1.19 -18.77
CA ALA A 127 -4.64 -0.91 -19.27
C ALA A 127 -4.82 -1.48 -20.68
N ASP A 128 -6.06 -1.84 -21.02
CA ASP A 128 -6.45 -2.23 -22.37
C ASP A 128 -6.56 -1.01 -23.32
N SER A 129 -6.94 -1.25 -24.57
CA SER A 129 -7.13 -0.22 -25.59
C SER A 129 -8.23 0.79 -25.24
N ALA A 130 -9.16 0.44 -24.36
CA ALA A 130 -10.19 1.34 -23.83
C ALA A 130 -9.73 2.10 -22.58
N GLY A 131 -8.45 1.96 -22.19
CA GLY A 131 -7.87 2.62 -21.02
C GLY A 131 -8.34 2.03 -19.68
N LYS A 132 -8.89 0.79 -19.68
CA LYS A 132 -9.34 0.13 -18.45
C LYS A 132 -8.29 -0.81 -17.89
N VAL A 133 -8.10 -0.77 -16.58
CA VAL A 133 -7.12 -1.60 -15.87
C VAL A 133 -7.63 -3.01 -15.61
N GLU A 134 -6.70 -3.90 -15.28
CA GLU A 134 -7.01 -5.29 -14.96
C GLU A 134 -7.99 -5.44 -13.78
N PRO A 135 -8.84 -6.48 -13.77
CA PRO A 135 -9.83 -6.71 -12.71
C PRO A 135 -9.28 -6.72 -11.28
N GLY A 136 -8.02 -7.16 -11.13
CA GLY A 136 -7.35 -7.24 -9.85
C GLY A 136 -7.25 -5.90 -9.13
N VAL A 137 -7.28 -4.76 -9.84
CA VAL A 137 -7.22 -3.42 -9.24
C VAL A 137 -8.44 -3.19 -8.34
N ALA A 138 -9.63 -3.17 -8.92
CA ALA A 138 -10.88 -2.95 -8.18
C ALA A 138 -11.14 -4.07 -7.17
N ALA A 139 -10.83 -5.32 -7.53
CA ALA A 139 -11.01 -6.48 -6.66
C ALA A 139 -10.12 -6.42 -5.42
N TRP A 140 -8.87 -5.95 -5.53
CA TRP A 140 -7.93 -5.88 -4.41
C TRP A 140 -8.32 -4.81 -3.40
N GLU A 141 -8.69 -3.63 -3.87
CA GLU A 141 -9.14 -2.56 -2.98
C GLU A 141 -10.38 -2.97 -2.21
N ASN A 142 -11.39 -3.50 -2.92
CA ASN A 142 -12.60 -3.95 -2.23
C ASN A 142 -12.36 -5.16 -1.32
N PHE A 143 -11.38 -6.02 -1.64
CA PHE A 143 -10.96 -7.10 -0.74
C PHE A 143 -10.42 -6.56 0.58
N LYS A 144 -9.57 -5.52 0.53
CA LYS A 144 -9.07 -4.86 1.74
C LYS A 144 -10.21 -4.19 2.52
N ASP A 145 -11.13 -3.50 1.86
CA ASP A 145 -12.31 -2.90 2.50
C ASP A 145 -13.17 -3.95 3.24
N GLN A 146 -13.46 -5.09 2.58
CA GLN A 146 -14.25 -6.16 3.20
C GLN A 146 -13.49 -6.84 4.34
N ALA A 147 -12.17 -6.96 4.23
CA ALA A 147 -11.32 -7.47 5.29
C ALA A 147 -11.38 -6.54 6.52
N GLU A 148 -11.23 -5.23 6.34
CA GLU A 148 -11.36 -4.22 7.38
C GLU A 148 -12.72 -4.34 8.10
N LEU A 149 -13.81 -4.34 7.33
CA LEU A 149 -15.16 -4.47 7.88
C LEU A 149 -15.36 -5.75 8.71
N ILE A 150 -14.79 -6.87 8.28
CA ILE A 150 -14.88 -8.14 9.01
C ILE A 150 -14.03 -8.10 10.28
N ALA A 151 -12.81 -7.56 10.21
CA ALA A 151 -11.91 -7.49 11.35
C ALA A 151 -12.50 -6.61 12.46
N PHE A 152 -13.00 -5.43 12.14
CA PHE A 152 -13.52 -4.50 13.14
C PHE A 152 -14.86 -4.91 13.71
N ARG A 153 -15.77 -5.50 12.91
CA ARG A 153 -17.03 -6.04 13.45
C ARG A 153 -16.82 -7.09 14.54
N ARG A 154 -15.69 -7.81 14.55
CA ARG A 154 -15.35 -8.76 15.62
C ARG A 154 -15.00 -8.07 16.94
N ILE A 155 -14.52 -6.82 16.88
CA ILE A 155 -14.08 -6.05 18.04
C ILE A 155 -15.24 -5.21 18.58
N THR A 156 -15.90 -4.47 17.69
CA THR A 156 -16.85 -3.42 18.08
C THR A 156 -18.30 -3.90 18.13
N GLN A 157 -18.58 -5.11 17.65
CA GLN A 157 -19.92 -5.73 17.51
C GLN A 157 -20.91 -4.95 16.60
N ALA A 158 -20.64 -3.69 16.31
CA ALA A 158 -21.32 -2.82 15.35
C ALA A 158 -20.31 -2.20 14.37
N PRO A 159 -20.72 -1.75 13.18
CA PRO A 159 -19.83 -1.01 12.28
C PRO A 159 -19.28 0.26 12.94
N LEU A 160 -17.98 0.50 12.80
CA LEU A 160 -17.39 1.77 13.18
C LEU A 160 -17.93 2.88 12.25
N ALA A 161 -18.35 4.00 12.83
CA ALA A 161 -18.91 5.12 12.09
C ALA A 161 -18.46 6.47 12.69
N GLY A 162 -18.60 7.54 11.90
CA GLY A 162 -18.26 8.90 12.31
C GLY A 162 -16.79 9.27 12.16
N LYS A 163 -16.45 10.51 12.52
CA LYS A 163 -15.11 11.10 12.31
C LYS A 163 -14.02 10.37 13.08
N GLY A 164 -14.29 9.94 14.32
CA GLY A 164 -13.33 9.18 15.13
C GLY A 164 -12.94 7.84 14.49
N ALA A 165 -13.93 7.11 13.97
CA ALA A 165 -13.71 5.89 13.20
C ALA A 165 -12.89 6.15 11.92
N ALA A 166 -13.23 7.19 11.17
CA ALA A 166 -12.50 7.56 9.95
C ALA A 166 -11.03 7.88 10.24
N ASN A 167 -10.74 8.58 11.35
CA ASN A 167 -9.37 8.87 11.77
C ASN A 167 -8.63 7.60 12.24
N LEU A 168 -9.31 6.71 12.96
CA LEU A 168 -8.73 5.46 13.44
C LEU A 168 -8.39 4.50 12.30
N LEU A 169 -9.34 4.26 11.39
CA LEU A 169 -9.19 3.37 10.25
C LEU A 169 -8.25 3.96 9.19
N GLY A 170 -8.24 5.29 9.08
CA GLY A 170 -7.44 6.01 8.12
C GLY A 170 -7.93 5.79 6.68
N LYS A 171 -7.27 6.47 5.74
CA LYS A 171 -7.48 6.27 4.31
C LYS A 171 -6.18 6.55 3.55
N PRO A 172 -5.98 5.96 2.37
CA PRO A 172 -4.86 6.31 1.51
C PRO A 172 -4.86 7.81 1.17
N GLY A 173 -3.67 8.38 1.04
CA GLY A 173 -3.49 9.77 0.59
C GLY A 173 -3.66 9.88 -0.93
N LYS A 174 -3.92 11.11 -1.44
CA LYS A 174 -4.06 11.36 -2.88
C LYS A 174 -2.79 11.05 -3.68
N SER A 175 -1.62 11.07 -3.05
CA SER A 175 -0.35 10.70 -3.70
C SER A 175 -0.07 9.20 -3.65
N HIS A 176 -0.86 8.43 -2.90
CA HIS A 176 -0.64 7.02 -2.58
C HIS A 176 -1.96 6.25 -2.64
N GLU A 177 -2.73 6.44 -3.72
CA GLU A 177 -4.14 6.01 -3.77
C GLU A 177 -4.35 4.49 -3.64
N PHE A 178 -3.32 3.68 -3.93
CA PHE A 178 -3.36 2.21 -3.85
C PHE A 178 -2.64 1.64 -2.61
N ASP A 179 -2.19 2.51 -1.70
CA ASP A 179 -1.57 2.10 -0.45
C ASP A 179 -2.62 1.53 0.52
N ILE A 180 -2.18 1.12 1.71
CA ILE A 180 -3.02 0.51 2.74
C ILE A 180 -3.43 1.51 3.82
N SER A 181 -4.67 1.43 4.29
CA SER A 181 -5.17 2.14 5.47
C SER A 181 -4.74 1.44 6.78
N ASN A 182 -4.94 2.10 7.92
CA ASN A 182 -4.68 1.50 9.24
C ASN A 182 -5.58 0.26 9.45
N GLY A 183 -6.86 0.40 9.11
CA GLY A 183 -7.85 -0.63 9.35
C GLY A 183 -7.66 -1.84 8.43
N GLU A 184 -7.36 -1.59 7.15
CA GLU A 184 -7.00 -2.62 6.19
C GLU A 184 -5.74 -3.38 6.63
N ALA A 185 -4.70 -2.67 7.10
CA ALA A 185 -3.46 -3.29 7.55
C ALA A 185 -3.68 -4.17 8.78
N TYR A 186 -4.42 -3.66 9.76
CA TYR A 186 -4.88 -4.43 10.91
C TYR A 186 -5.62 -5.71 10.47
N ALA A 187 -6.52 -5.60 9.50
CA ALA A 187 -7.30 -6.74 9.01
C ALA A 187 -6.43 -7.78 8.30
N LEU A 188 -5.51 -7.37 7.42
CA LEU A 188 -4.61 -8.30 6.74
C LEU A 188 -3.67 -9.02 7.71
N ARG A 189 -3.33 -8.39 8.84
CA ARG A 189 -2.49 -9.01 9.89
C ARG A 189 -3.26 -9.98 10.78
N THR A 190 -4.52 -9.70 11.06
CA THR A 190 -5.28 -10.40 12.13
C THR A 190 -6.31 -11.40 11.63
N LEU A 191 -6.79 -11.25 10.38
CA LEU A 191 -7.76 -12.20 9.84
C LEU A 191 -7.15 -13.56 9.57
N ASP A 192 -7.83 -14.57 10.08
CA ASP A 192 -7.55 -15.97 9.81
C ASP A 192 -8.06 -16.39 8.41
N VAL A 193 -7.76 -17.63 8.01
CA VAL A 193 -8.17 -18.17 6.71
C VAL A 193 -9.68 -18.09 6.49
N ARG A 194 -10.50 -18.30 7.53
CA ARG A 194 -11.96 -18.18 7.43
C ARG A 194 -12.39 -16.74 7.21
N GLY A 195 -11.77 -15.79 7.94
CA GLY A 195 -11.96 -14.36 7.74
C GLY A 195 -11.65 -13.91 6.32
N LEU A 196 -10.48 -14.31 5.79
CA LEU A 196 -10.05 -13.97 4.43
C LEU A 196 -10.98 -14.56 3.35
N ARG A 197 -11.44 -15.80 3.53
CA ARG A 197 -12.43 -16.40 2.61
C ARG A 197 -13.78 -15.68 2.66
N LYS A 198 -14.20 -15.22 3.84
CA LYS A 198 -15.43 -14.43 4.00
C LYS A 198 -15.29 -13.06 3.33
N ALA A 199 -14.16 -12.38 3.50
CA ALA A 199 -13.85 -11.14 2.79
C ALA A 199 -13.92 -11.38 1.28
N ALA A 200 -13.31 -12.46 0.80
CA ALA A 200 -13.33 -12.79 -0.61
C ALA A 200 -14.72 -13.07 -1.18
N ALA A 201 -15.58 -13.80 -0.45
CA ALA A 201 -16.96 -14.01 -0.89
C ALA A 201 -17.76 -12.70 -0.97
N ARG A 202 -17.59 -11.82 0.02
CA ARG A 202 -18.27 -10.51 0.04
C ARG A 202 -17.78 -9.58 -1.05
N THR A 203 -16.49 -9.56 -1.31
CA THR A 203 -15.92 -8.75 -2.39
C THR A 203 -16.42 -9.23 -3.74
N HIS A 204 -16.52 -10.55 -3.97
CA HIS A 204 -17.15 -11.06 -5.18
C HIS A 204 -18.58 -10.52 -5.35
N ASP A 205 -19.40 -10.56 -4.30
CA ASP A 205 -20.77 -10.03 -4.35
C ASP A 205 -20.82 -8.52 -4.62
N ALA A 206 -19.97 -7.76 -3.93
CA ALA A 206 -19.87 -6.32 -4.12
C ALA A 206 -19.41 -5.94 -5.54
N MET A 207 -18.45 -6.66 -6.11
CA MET A 207 -17.96 -6.42 -7.46
C MET A 207 -18.97 -6.87 -8.52
N ALA A 208 -19.63 -8.02 -8.32
CA ALA A 208 -20.71 -8.45 -9.19
C ALA A 208 -21.84 -7.40 -9.27
N ALA A 209 -22.19 -6.80 -8.14
CA ALA A 209 -23.18 -5.71 -8.09
C ALA A 209 -22.66 -4.43 -8.76
N ARG A 210 -21.43 -3.99 -8.43
CA ARG A 210 -20.81 -2.78 -8.97
C ARG A 210 -20.70 -2.80 -10.49
N PHE A 211 -20.27 -3.93 -11.06
CA PHE A 211 -20.06 -4.10 -12.50
C PHE A 211 -21.24 -4.76 -13.22
N ARG A 212 -22.33 -5.05 -12.49
CA ARG A 212 -23.54 -5.74 -12.99
C ARG A 212 -23.23 -7.05 -13.73
N ASN A 213 -22.17 -7.74 -13.31
CA ASN A 213 -21.72 -8.98 -13.93
C ASN A 213 -20.91 -9.80 -12.91
N PRO A 214 -21.26 -11.07 -12.64
CA PRO A 214 -20.53 -11.90 -11.69
C PRO A 214 -19.16 -12.38 -12.20
N ASN A 215 -18.85 -12.24 -13.49
CA ASN A 215 -17.56 -12.64 -14.05
C ASN A 215 -16.47 -11.62 -13.66
N PRO A 216 -15.40 -12.01 -12.95
CA PRO A 216 -14.29 -11.13 -12.63
C PRO A 216 -13.62 -10.46 -13.82
N ASP A 217 -13.58 -11.09 -15.00
CA ASP A 217 -12.89 -10.54 -16.17
C ASP A 217 -13.45 -9.20 -16.63
N THR A 218 -14.69 -8.89 -16.25
CA THR A 218 -15.38 -7.64 -16.59
C THR A 218 -15.25 -6.55 -15.53
N TRP A 219 -14.61 -6.82 -14.38
CA TRP A 219 -14.47 -5.86 -13.27
C TRP A 219 -13.36 -4.82 -13.52
N ARG A 220 -13.36 -4.24 -14.72
CA ARG A 220 -12.32 -3.33 -15.21
C ARG A 220 -12.77 -1.89 -15.05
N GLU A 221 -12.03 -1.11 -14.27
CA GLU A 221 -12.26 0.32 -14.09
C GLU A 221 -11.32 1.15 -14.98
N PRO A 222 -11.65 2.40 -15.32
CA PRO A 222 -10.72 3.30 -16.01
C PRO A 222 -9.43 3.48 -15.21
N ARG A 223 -8.29 3.55 -15.90
CA ARG A 223 -7.00 3.87 -15.26
C ARG A 223 -7.09 5.21 -14.54
N ARG A 224 -6.68 5.24 -13.27
CA ARG A 224 -6.67 6.47 -12.48
C ARG A 224 -5.71 7.49 -13.08
N MET A 225 -6.12 8.75 -13.03
CA MET A 225 -5.38 9.89 -13.55
C MET A 225 -5.10 10.86 -12.40
N TYR A 226 -3.97 11.53 -12.45
CA TYR A 226 -3.71 12.64 -11.54
C TYR A 226 -4.71 13.78 -11.79
N LYS A 227 -5.25 14.31 -10.69
CA LYS A 227 -5.96 15.59 -10.70
C LYS A 227 -4.94 16.70 -10.49
N VAL A 228 -4.32 17.10 -11.59
CA VAL A 228 -3.35 18.19 -11.65
C VAL A 228 -4.06 19.51 -11.89
N THR A 229 -3.70 20.51 -11.10
CA THR A 229 -4.19 21.89 -11.24
C THR A 229 -3.04 22.76 -11.70
N ALA A 230 -3.21 23.51 -12.79
CA ALA A 230 -2.25 24.54 -13.18
C ALA A 230 -2.51 25.79 -12.35
N GLN A 231 -1.44 26.46 -11.95
CA GLN A 231 -1.53 27.88 -11.66
C GLN A 231 -1.37 28.63 -12.98
N GLY A 232 -2.36 29.45 -13.36
CA GLY A 232 -2.35 30.22 -14.61
C GLY A 232 -2.95 29.49 -15.82
N ALA A 233 -2.63 29.96 -17.03
CA ALA A 233 -3.25 29.52 -18.29
C ALA A 233 -2.62 28.24 -18.91
N ALA A 234 -1.80 27.50 -18.16
CA ALA A 234 -1.14 26.32 -18.67
C ALA A 234 -2.12 25.14 -18.84
N GLU A 235 -2.15 24.54 -20.03
CA GLU A 235 -2.83 23.27 -20.25
C GLU A 235 -1.96 22.14 -19.67
N ILE A 236 -2.51 21.35 -18.75
CA ILE A 236 -1.78 20.21 -18.19
C ILE A 236 -2.17 18.94 -18.97
N PRO A 237 -1.19 18.17 -19.47
CA PRO A 237 -1.49 16.90 -20.10
C PRO A 237 -2.21 15.96 -19.13
N LYS A 238 -3.03 15.07 -19.68
CA LYS A 238 -3.62 13.96 -18.91
C LYS A 238 -2.51 13.04 -18.43
N LEU A 239 -2.26 13.05 -17.12
CA LEU A 239 -1.20 12.24 -16.51
C LEU A 239 -1.81 11.02 -15.82
N PRO A 240 -1.50 9.78 -16.25
CA PRO A 240 -1.87 8.59 -15.52
C PRO A 240 -1.28 8.61 -14.11
N PHE A 241 -2.04 8.14 -13.13
CA PHE A 241 -1.55 8.00 -11.76
C PHE A 241 -0.33 7.09 -11.74
N PHE A 242 0.71 7.53 -11.02
CA PHE A 242 1.98 6.84 -10.87
C PHE A 242 2.58 7.24 -9.53
N ASP A 243 2.55 6.35 -8.52
CA ASP A 243 2.95 6.62 -7.14
C ASP A 243 4.47 6.78 -7.00
N ARG A 244 4.97 7.95 -7.40
CA ARG A 244 6.39 8.27 -7.54
C ARG A 244 6.72 9.66 -7.00
N GLY A 245 8.01 9.98 -7.02
CA GLY A 245 8.47 11.34 -6.76
C GLY A 245 7.90 12.34 -7.76
N THR A 246 7.97 13.63 -7.44
CA THR A 246 7.68 14.69 -8.42
C THR A 246 8.78 14.75 -9.50
N TRP A 247 9.99 14.33 -9.16
CA TRP A 247 11.14 14.17 -10.05
C TRP A 247 11.92 12.92 -9.64
N GLU A 248 12.65 12.35 -10.60
CA GLU A 248 13.58 11.24 -10.38
C GLU A 248 14.99 11.63 -10.82
N GLN A 249 15.99 11.13 -10.11
CA GLN A 249 17.39 11.22 -10.52
C GLN A 249 18.08 9.89 -10.23
N SER A 250 18.88 9.46 -11.19
CA SER A 250 19.78 8.32 -11.05
C SER A 250 21.19 8.81 -11.35
N ILE A 251 22.10 8.64 -10.41
CA ILE A 251 23.49 9.06 -10.54
C ILE A 251 24.37 7.83 -10.38
N HIS A 252 25.28 7.63 -11.32
CA HIS A 252 26.43 6.74 -11.13
C HIS A 252 27.64 7.62 -10.85
N LEU A 253 28.18 7.52 -9.64
CA LEU A 253 29.47 8.11 -9.33
C LEU A 253 30.52 7.19 -9.96
N GLY A 254 31.29 7.73 -10.91
CA GLY A 254 32.40 7.02 -11.55
C GLY A 254 33.41 6.51 -10.54
N ARG A 255 34.32 5.64 -10.99
CA ARG A 255 35.49 5.27 -10.20
C ARG A 255 36.53 6.37 -10.24
#